data_AF-A0A9D7IFH8-F1
#
_entry.id   AF-A0A9D7IFH8-F1
#
_cell.length_a   1.000
_cell.length_b   1.000
_cell.length_c   1.000
_cell.angle_alpha   90.00
_cell.angle_beta   90.00
_cell.angle_gamma   90.00
#
_symmetry.space_group_name_H-M   'P 1'
#
loop_
_entity.id
_entity.type
_entity.pdbx_description
1 polymer ?
#
loop_
_entity_poly.entity_id
_entity_poly.type
_entity_poly.pdbx_seq_one_letter_code
_entity_poly.pdbx_strand_id
1 'polypeptide(L)'
;MRVSLVGYDPASLSDWSAISVIQTDLAQSGSRSHCLTHLERFPMGTSYPDQVARVKELMVELQKAGDTWLVVDSTGLGRPILDYLRNSGFPKQNVLGISITGGTAIGRDQCYTIPKRDLVSNAVVVLQSGKASRLLKTFRF
;
A
#
# COMPACT_ATOMS: atom_id res chain seq x y z
N MET A 1 -9.87 16.01 6.98
CA MET A 1 -8.47 15.84 6.53
C MET A 1 -8.40 14.59 5.68
N ARG A 2 -7.71 14.65 4.53
CA ARG A 2 -7.56 13.53 3.61
C ARG A 2 -6.17 12.92 3.72
N VAL A 3 -6.09 11.60 3.78
CA VAL A 3 -4.84 10.83 3.78
C VAL A 3 -4.91 9.76 2.70
N SER A 4 -3.86 9.64 1.88
CA SER A 4 -3.73 8.60 0.87
C SER A 4 -2.81 7.48 1.38
N LEU A 5 -3.25 6.23 1.23
CA LEU A 5 -2.47 5.04 1.53
C LEU A 5 -2.22 4.30 0.22
N VAL A 6 -0.95 4.17 -0.17
CA VAL A 6 -0.52 3.43 -1.35
C VAL A 6 -0.02 2.07 -0.89
N GLY A 7 -0.74 0.99 -1.21
CA GLY A 7 -0.29 -0.37 -0.98
C GLY A 7 0.48 -0.87 -2.21
N TYR A 8 1.71 -1.35 -2.01
CA TYR A 8 2.53 -1.96 -3.05
C TYR A 8 2.86 -3.40 -2.65
N ASP A 9 2.45 -4.33 -3.50
CA ASP A 9 2.69 -5.77 -3.37
C ASP A 9 3.69 -6.20 -4.46
N PRO A 10 5.00 -6.16 -4.16
CA PRO A 10 6.01 -6.66 -5.07
C PRO A 10 6.04 -8.19 -5.08
N ALA A 11 5.98 -8.77 -6.26
CA ALA A 11 6.11 -10.20 -6.49
C ALA A 11 7.37 -10.52 -7.32
N SER A 12 7.69 -11.80 -7.47
CA SER A 12 8.74 -12.23 -8.40
C SER A 12 8.43 -11.77 -9.83
N LEU A 13 9.46 -11.59 -10.68
CA LEU A 13 9.26 -11.17 -12.08
C LEU A 13 8.40 -12.14 -12.91
N SER A 14 8.30 -13.41 -12.47
CA SER A 14 7.43 -14.43 -13.06
C SER A 14 6.00 -14.45 -12.47
N ASP A 15 5.65 -13.47 -11.64
CA ASP A 15 4.35 -13.32 -11.00
C ASP A 15 3.89 -11.85 -11.09
N TRP A 16 2.66 -11.59 -10.66
CA TRP A 16 2.02 -10.28 -10.80
C TRP A 16 2.29 -9.42 -9.58
N SER A 17 2.97 -8.29 -9.79
CA SER A 17 3.07 -7.22 -8.79
C SER A 17 1.88 -6.25 -8.93
N ALA A 18 1.47 -5.61 -7.84
CA ALA A 18 0.31 -4.73 -7.85
C ALA A 18 0.45 -3.48 -6.96
N ILE A 19 -0.27 -2.42 -7.33
CA ILE A 19 -0.48 -1.22 -6.54
C ILE A 19 -1.96 -1.03 -6.25
N SER A 20 -2.26 -0.59 -5.03
CA SER A 20 -3.58 -0.08 -4.63
C SER A 20 -3.44 1.30 -3.99
N VAL A 21 -4.45 2.17 -4.16
CA VAL A 21 -4.51 3.44 -3.43
C VAL A 21 -5.86 3.58 -2.73
N ILE A 22 -5.81 3.74 -1.42
CA ILE A 22 -6.98 4.02 -0.59
C ILE A 22 -6.88 5.47 -0.08
N GLN A 23 -7.87 6.28 -0.40
CA GLN A 23 -8.03 7.61 0.20
C GLN A 23 -8.95 7.51 1.41
N THR A 24 -8.50 8.05 2.53
CA THR A 24 -9.25 8.10 3.78
C THR A 24 -9.61 9.54 4.09
N ASP A 25 -10.91 9.82 4.18
CA ASP A 25 -11.42 11.12 4.61
C ASP A 25 -11.89 11.00 6.07
N LEU A 26 -11.40 11.93 6.91
CA LEU A 26 -11.91 12.13 8.27
C LEU A 26 -12.98 13.22 8.27
N ALA A 27 -14.21 12.83 8.63
CA ALA A 27 -15.29 13.77 8.88
C ALA A 27 -15.11 14.48 10.23
N GLN A 28 -15.73 15.65 10.38
CA GLN A 28 -15.71 16.41 11.63
C GLN A 28 -16.37 15.66 12.81
N SER A 29 -17.30 14.75 12.51
CA SER A 29 -17.92 13.85 13.50
C SER A 29 -16.98 12.74 14.01
N GLY A 30 -15.76 12.64 13.49
CA GLY A 30 -14.80 11.57 13.79
C GLY A 30 -15.01 10.30 12.97
N SER A 31 -16.05 10.23 12.13
CA SER A 31 -16.22 9.10 11.22
C SER A 31 -15.14 9.10 10.13
N ARG A 32 -14.70 7.89 9.75
CA ARG A 32 -13.75 7.65 8.66
C ARG A 32 -14.45 6.98 7.50
N SER A 33 -14.24 7.49 6.29
CA SER A 33 -14.60 6.82 5.06
C SER A 33 -13.33 6.45 4.30
N HIS A 34 -13.31 5.26 3.73
CA HIS A 34 -12.23 4.75 2.91
C HIS A 34 -12.74 4.60 1.47
N CYS A 35 -11.97 5.09 0.52
CA CYS A 35 -12.29 4.98 -0.90
C CYS A 35 -11.11 4.34 -1.61
N LEU A 36 -11.31 3.20 -2.25
CA LEU A 36 -10.31 2.64 -3.15
C LEU A 36 -10.34 3.49 -4.42
N THR A 37 -9.25 4.16 -4.75
CA THR A 37 -9.22 5.14 -5.85
C THR A 37 -8.37 4.69 -7.03
N HIS A 38 -7.48 3.72 -6.81
CA HIS A 38 -6.57 3.20 -7.82
C HIS A 38 -6.30 1.72 -7.57
N LEU A 39 -6.30 0.94 -8.64
CA LEU A 39 -5.79 -0.42 -8.70
C LEU A 39 -5.01 -0.58 -10.00
N GLU A 40 -3.79 -1.08 -9.90
CA GLU A 40 -2.91 -1.26 -11.03
C GLU A 40 -2.13 -2.56 -10.86
N ARG A 41 -2.01 -3.33 -11.93
CA ARG A 41 -1.10 -4.46 -12.01
C ARG A 41 0.04 -4.10 -12.94
N PHE A 42 1.24 -4.51 -12.55
CA PHE A 42 2.39 -4.40 -13.44
C PHE A 42 2.34 -5.52 -14.49
N PRO A 43 2.69 -5.25 -15.75
CA PRO A 43 2.94 -6.30 -16.71
C PRO A 43 3.96 -7.32 -16.18
N MET A 44 3.74 -8.61 -16.44
CA MET A 44 4.67 -9.66 -16.03
C MET A 44 6.06 -9.38 -16.60
N GLY A 45 7.10 -9.57 -15.77
CA GLY A 45 8.49 -9.27 -16.12
C GLY A 45 8.91 -7.80 -15.98
N THR A 46 8.02 -6.88 -15.56
CA THR A 46 8.40 -5.48 -15.29
C THR A 46 9.52 -5.41 -14.26
N SER A 47 10.62 -4.73 -14.56
CA SER A 47 11.78 -4.67 -13.68
C SER A 47 11.48 -3.93 -12.37
N TYR A 48 12.10 -4.31 -11.25
CA TYR A 48 11.88 -3.62 -9.97
C TYR A 48 12.22 -2.11 -10.01
N PRO A 49 13.27 -1.65 -10.72
CA PRO A 49 13.48 -0.22 -10.93
C PRO A 49 12.30 0.49 -11.61
N ASP A 50 11.73 -0.11 -12.66
CA ASP A 50 10.56 0.47 -13.36
C ASP A 50 9.31 0.47 -12.47
N GLN A 51 9.11 -0.60 -11.69
CA GLN A 51 8.02 -0.67 -10.72
C GLN A 51 8.16 0.44 -9.66
N VAL A 52 9.37 0.65 -9.13
CA VAL A 52 9.65 1.70 -8.15
C VAL A 52 9.52 3.10 -8.73
N ALA A 53 9.94 3.31 -9.98
CA ALA A 53 9.73 4.57 -10.68
C ALA A 53 8.23 4.90 -10.78
N ARG A 54 7.41 3.92 -11.16
CA ARG A 54 5.95 4.08 -11.22
C ARG A 54 5.32 4.38 -9.86
N VAL A 55 5.73 3.68 -8.81
CA VAL A 55 5.29 3.97 -7.42
C VAL A 55 5.67 5.39 -7.03
N LYS A 56 6.88 5.85 -7.40
CA LYS A 56 7.36 7.20 -7.10
C LYS A 56 6.53 8.28 -7.79
N GLU A 57 6.23 8.09 -9.07
CA GLU A 57 5.36 9.00 -9.83
C GLU A 57 3.98 9.14 -9.17
N LEU A 58 3.36 8.00 -8.82
CA LEU A 58 2.05 7.98 -8.18
C LEU A 58 2.07 8.66 -6.81
N MET A 59 3.10 8.40 -6.01
CA MET A 59 3.30 9.05 -4.71
C MET A 59 3.42 10.57 -4.85
N VAL A 60 4.22 11.06 -5.80
CA VAL A 60 4.38 12.50 -6.07
C VAL A 60 3.07 13.14 -6.52
N GLU A 61 2.26 12.45 -7.33
CA GLU A 61 0.94 12.92 -7.73
C GLU A 61 0.00 13.06 -6.52
N LEU A 62 -0.08 12.02 -5.69
CA LEU A 62 -0.98 11.98 -4.53
C LEU A 62 -0.59 12.99 -3.44
N GLN A 63 0.71 13.23 -3.25
CA GLN A 63 1.22 14.20 -2.28
C GLN A 63 0.78 15.64 -2.57
N LYS A 64 0.43 15.96 -3.83
CA LYS A 64 -0.16 17.26 -4.18
C LYS A 64 -1.55 17.48 -3.57
N ALA A 65 -2.25 16.40 -3.23
CA ALA A 65 -3.62 16.42 -2.72
C ALA A 65 -3.72 16.21 -1.20
N GLY A 66 -2.64 15.81 -0.53
CA GLY A 66 -2.63 15.60 0.93
C GLY A 66 -1.53 14.65 1.40
N ASP A 67 -1.56 14.33 2.69
CA ASP A 67 -0.59 13.41 3.28
C ASP A 67 -0.72 12.02 2.64
N THR A 68 0.42 11.40 2.31
CA THR A 68 0.46 10.16 1.53
C THR A 68 1.50 9.22 2.09
N TRP A 69 1.10 7.98 2.35
CA TRP A 69 1.94 6.93 2.90
C TRP A 69 2.06 5.76 1.93
N LEU A 70 3.27 5.27 1.74
CA LEU A 70 3.56 4.04 1.02
C LEU A 70 3.66 2.89 2.02
N VAL A 71 2.91 1.83 1.75
CA VAL A 71 2.90 0.58 2.51
C VAL A 71 3.35 -0.52 1.56
N VAL A 72 4.48 -1.15 1.86
CA VAL A 72 5.08 -2.18 1.01
C VAL A 72 4.91 -3.53 1.69
N ASP A 73 4.39 -4.51 0.96
CA ASP A 73 4.53 -5.91 1.37
C ASP A 73 6.02 -6.25 1.31
N SER A 74 6.61 -6.49 2.48
CA SER A 74 8.01 -6.80 2.67
C SER A 74 8.24 -8.27 3.00
N THR A 75 7.25 -9.13 2.76
CA THR A 75 7.42 -10.59 2.80
C THR A 75 8.26 -11.06 1.63
N GLY A 76 9.05 -12.12 1.85
CA GLY A 76 9.90 -12.69 0.80
C GLY A 76 10.81 -11.66 0.12
N LEU A 77 10.56 -11.41 -1.18
CA LEU A 77 11.33 -10.49 -2.03
C LEU A 77 11.05 -9.01 -1.77
N GLY A 78 10.01 -8.68 -1.01
CA GLY A 78 9.62 -7.29 -0.76
C GLY A 78 10.60 -6.52 0.13
N ARG A 79 11.39 -7.19 0.96
CA ARG A 79 12.33 -6.52 1.88
C ARG A 79 13.48 -5.79 1.16
N PRO A 80 14.21 -6.41 0.21
CA PRO A 80 15.18 -5.70 -0.62
C PRO A 80 14.58 -4.50 -1.39
N ILE A 81 13.33 -4.64 -1.86
CA ILE A 81 12.64 -3.59 -2.62
C ILE A 81 12.26 -2.41 -1.72
N LEU A 82 11.83 -2.69 -0.49
CA LEU A 82 11.61 -1.66 0.53
C LEU A 82 12.89 -0.88 0.83
N ASP A 83 14.02 -1.56 0.96
CA ASP A 83 15.31 -0.91 1.22
C ASP A 83 15.73 -0.05 0.02
N TYR A 84 15.51 -0.53 -1.21
CA TYR A 84 15.72 0.25 -2.43
C TYR A 84 14.82 1.51 -2.47
N LEU A 85 13.53 1.38 -2.15
CA LEU A 85 12.61 2.52 -2.04
C LEU A 85 13.09 3.56 -1.02
N ARG A 86 13.50 3.13 0.18
CA ARG A 86 14.02 4.02 1.23
C ARG A 86 15.30 4.76 0.84
N ASN A 87 16.09 4.18 -0.06
CA ASN A 87 17.31 4.78 -0.58
C ASN A 87 17.09 5.61 -1.86
N SER A 88 15.90 5.54 -2.48
CA SER A 88 15.56 6.22 -3.74
C SER A 88 15.05 7.67 -3.56
N GLY A 89 15.35 8.29 -2.41
CA GLY A 89 14.98 9.68 -2.09
C GLY A 89 13.52 9.88 -1.68
N PHE A 90 12.80 8.82 -1.29
CA PHE A 90 11.49 8.97 -0.65
C PHE A 90 11.65 9.55 0.77
N PRO A 91 10.70 10.37 1.26
CA PRO A 91 10.67 10.75 2.66
C PRO A 91 10.55 9.47 3.49
N LYS A 92 11.63 9.05 4.15
CA LYS A 92 11.73 7.75 4.86
C LYS A 92 10.60 7.57 5.88
N GLN A 93 10.12 8.68 6.45
CA GLN A 93 9.00 8.73 7.38
C GLN A 93 7.67 8.24 6.79
N ASN A 94 7.48 8.31 5.46
CA ASN A 94 6.22 7.97 4.79
C ASN A 94 6.28 6.60 4.08
N VAL A 95 7.31 5.78 4.33
CA VAL A 95 7.46 4.44 3.73
C VAL A 95 7.50 3.37 4.82
N LEU A 96 6.44 2.59 4.88
CA LEU A 96 6.23 1.52 5.85
C LEU A 96 6.37 0.16 5.18
N GLY A 97 7.20 -0.72 5.75
CA GLY A 97 7.22 -2.13 5.38
C GLY A 97 6.32 -2.94 6.30
N ILE A 98 5.49 -3.80 5.73
CA ILE A 98 4.68 -4.78 6.45
C ILE A 98 5.18 -6.17 6.09
N SER A 99 5.51 -6.99 7.10
CA SER A 99 5.80 -8.41 6.94
C SER A 99 4.58 -9.19 7.42
N ILE A 100 3.91 -9.86 6.50
CA ILE A 100 2.73 -10.68 6.77
C ILE A 100 3.19 -12.07 7.21
N THR A 101 2.76 -12.51 8.40
CA THR A 101 3.12 -13.83 8.93
C THR A 101 1.89 -14.69 9.20
N GLY A 102 2.09 -16.00 9.28
CA GLY A 102 1.07 -16.95 9.77
C GLY A 102 0.99 -17.06 11.29
N GLY A 103 1.89 -16.40 12.02
CA GLY A 103 2.03 -16.46 13.49
C GLY A 103 1.19 -15.41 14.23
N THR A 104 1.43 -15.27 15.55
CA THR A 104 0.64 -14.43 16.47
C THR A 104 1.35 -13.18 16.98
N ALA A 105 2.63 -12.97 16.68
CA ALA A 105 3.40 -11.88 17.25
C ALA A 105 3.41 -10.65 16.34
N ILE A 106 2.94 -9.52 16.87
CA ILE A 106 3.17 -8.19 16.29
C ILE A 106 4.54 -7.72 16.79
N GLY A 107 5.45 -7.41 15.87
CA GLY A 107 6.80 -6.94 16.17
C GLY A 107 7.13 -5.71 15.35
N ARG A 108 7.89 -4.78 15.94
CA ARG A 108 8.42 -3.61 15.24
C ARG A 108 9.92 -3.59 15.42
N ASP A 109 10.63 -3.92 14.35
CA ASP A 109 12.04 -3.60 14.20
C ASP A 109 12.14 -2.58 13.06
N GLN A 110 12.60 -2.98 11.87
CA GLN A 110 12.61 -2.13 10.67
C GLN A 110 11.32 -2.19 9.81
N CYS A 111 10.43 -3.15 10.10
CA CYS A 111 9.11 -3.37 9.47
C CYS A 111 8.10 -3.78 10.55
N TYR A 112 6.81 -3.62 10.24
CA TYR A 112 5.72 -4.13 11.08
C TYR A 112 5.44 -5.59 10.73
N THR A 113 5.49 -6.47 11.72
CA THR A 113 5.03 -7.85 11.55
C THR A 113 3.55 -7.93 11.88
N ILE A 114 2.72 -8.40 10.96
CA ILE A 114 1.25 -8.48 11.12
C ILE A 114 0.76 -9.87 10.74
N PRO A 115 -0.04 -10.55 11.59
CA PRO A 115 -0.69 -11.80 11.22
C PRO A 115 -1.65 -11.62 10.04
N LYS A 116 -1.61 -12.52 9.05
CA LYS A 116 -2.54 -12.48 7.89
C LYS A 116 -4.00 -12.44 8.32
N ARG A 117 -4.35 -13.18 9.38
CA ARG A 117 -5.71 -13.20 9.95
C ARG A 117 -6.17 -11.81 10.35
N ASP A 118 -5.31 -11.02 10.96
CA ASP A 118 -5.68 -9.70 11.49
C ASP A 118 -5.87 -8.70 10.35
N LEU A 119 -5.03 -8.78 9.31
CA LEU A 119 -5.18 -7.97 8.10
C LEU A 119 -6.51 -8.25 7.39
N VAL A 120 -6.83 -9.54 7.17
CA VAL A 120 -8.05 -9.96 6.46
C VAL A 120 -9.30 -9.64 7.29
N SER A 121 -9.30 -9.95 8.58
CA SER A 121 -10.44 -9.67 9.46
C SER A 121 -10.79 -8.19 9.49
N ASN A 122 -9.78 -7.31 9.61
CA ASN A 122 -10.02 -5.86 9.59
C ASN A 122 -10.53 -5.38 8.23
N ALA A 123 -9.99 -5.89 7.13
CA ALA A 123 -10.48 -5.56 5.80
C ALA A 123 -11.95 -5.95 5.62
N VAL A 124 -12.33 -7.16 6.06
CA VAL A 124 -13.72 -7.65 6.01
C VAL A 124 -14.66 -6.73 6.79
N VAL A 125 -14.29 -6.32 8.01
CA VAL A 125 -15.11 -5.41 8.84
C VAL A 125 -15.31 -4.05 8.16
N VAL A 126 -14.26 -3.49 7.57
CA VAL A 126 -14.34 -2.20 6.87
C VAL A 126 -15.25 -2.30 5.64
N LEU A 127 -15.17 -3.39 4.89
CA LEU A 127 -16.04 -3.64 3.74
C LEU A 127 -17.50 -3.86 4.15
N GLN A 128 -17.76 -4.65 5.19
CA GLN A 128 -19.13 -4.94 5.67
C GLN A 128 -19.82 -3.73 6.30
N SER A 129 -19.07 -2.86 6.98
CA SER A 129 -19.63 -1.68 7.65
C SER A 129 -20.05 -0.55 6.70
N GLY A 130 -19.89 -0.72 5.38
CA GLY A 130 -20.18 0.31 4.38
C GLY A 130 -19.24 1.52 4.45
N LYS A 131 -18.16 1.43 5.26
CA LYS A 131 -17.14 2.47 5.40
C LYS A 131 -16.11 2.44 4.28
N ALA A 132 -16.12 1.40 3.45
CA ALA A 132 -15.43 1.34 2.17
C ALA A 132 -16.37 1.67 1.01
N SER A 133 -15.93 2.55 0.12
CA SER A 133 -16.66 2.95 -1.10
C SER A 133 -15.92 2.51 -2.38
N ARG A 134 -16.69 2.41 -3.47
CA ARG A 134 -16.31 1.81 -4.77
C ARG A 134 -15.18 2.55 -5.49
N LEU A 135 -14.44 1.79 -6.32
CA LEU A 135 -13.36 2.23 -7.21
C LEU A 135 -13.73 3.45 -8.07
N LEU A 136 -12.94 4.54 -7.97
CA LEU A 136 -13.20 5.80 -8.70
C LEU A 136 -12.42 5.96 -10.03
N LYS A 137 -11.42 5.12 -10.33
CA LYS A 137 -10.72 5.12 -11.63
C LYS A 137 -10.64 3.72 -12.24
N THR A 138 -10.90 3.64 -13.55
CA THR A 138 -10.90 2.41 -14.36
C THR A 138 -9.50 1.78 -14.46
N PHE A 139 -9.48 0.46 -14.32
CA PHE A 139 -8.32 -0.42 -14.46
C PHE A 139 -7.55 -0.22 -15.77
N ARG A 140 -6.23 -0.23 -15.71
CA ARG A 140 -5.40 -0.74 -16.82
C ARG A 140 -4.96 -2.14 -16.42
N PHE A 141 -5.44 -3.14 -17.15
CA PHE A 141 -4.94 -4.52 -17.10
C PHE A 141 -3.80 -4.68 -18.09
#